data_AF-A0AAJ5NLA0-F1
#
_entry.id   AF-A0AAJ5NLA0-F1
#
_cell.length_a   1.000
_cell.length_b   1.000
_cell.length_c   1.000
_cell.angle_alpha   90.00
_cell.angle_beta   90.00
_cell.angle_gamma   90.00
#
_symmetry.space_group_name_H-M   'P 1'
#
loop_
_entity.id
_entity.type
_entity.pdbx_description
1 polymer ?
#
loop_
_entity_poly.entity_id
_entity_poly.type
_entity_poly.pdbx_seq_one_letter_code
_entity_poly.pdbx_strand_id
1 'polypeptide(L)' 'MQNLDEFAKKWGQKYPSIIKSWYANFAELTTFFKYPYELRQTIYTTNSIESVNKLIRKNTKTKAEFKVWITFQK' A
#
# COMPACT_ATOMS: atom_id res chain seq x y z
N MET A 1 -5.20 0.03 21.34
CA MET A 1 -6.11 -0.91 20.66
C MET A 1 -7.51 -0.35 20.45
N GLN A 2 -8.04 0.47 21.37
CA GLN A 2 -9.40 1.07 21.28
C GLN A 2 -9.77 1.62 19.90
N ASN A 3 -8.90 2.41 19.27
CA ASN A 3 -9.18 2.99 17.94
C ASN A 3 -9.27 1.94 16.82
N LEU A 4 -8.51 0.84 16.91
CA LEU A 4 -8.57 -0.25 15.93
C LEU A 4 -9.87 -1.05 16.09
N ASP A 5 -10.32 -1.26 17.33
CA ASP A 5 -11.56 -1.97 17.63
C ASP A 5 -12.79 -1.17 17.19
N GLU A 6 -12.77 0.16 17.31
CA GLU A 6 -13.81 1.03 16.74
C GLU A 6 -13.83 1.00 15.21
N PHE A 7 -12.64 1.01 14.58
CA PHE A 7 -12.52 0.84 13.15
C PHE A 7 -13.08 -0.51 12.69
N ALA A 8 -12.76 -1.60 13.40
CA ALA A 8 -13.28 -2.93 13.14
C ALA A 8 -14.80 -3.01 13.32
N LYS A 9 -15.38 -2.36 14.33
CA LYS A 9 -16.83 -2.29 14.52
C LYS A 9 -17.54 -1.59 13.36
N LYS A 10 -16.95 -0.49 12.85
CA LYS A 10 -17.55 0.30 11.76
C LYS A 10 -17.41 -0.36 10.39
N TRP A 11 -16.28 -1.00 10.11
CA TRP A 11 -15.94 -1.49 8.76
C TRP A 11 -15.82 -3.01 8.63
N GLY A 12 -15.83 -3.75 9.75
CA GLY A 12 -15.61 -5.19 9.77
C GLY A 12 -16.68 -5.99 9.04
N GLN A 13 -17.94 -5.52 9.00
CA GLN A 13 -18.97 -6.17 8.19
C GLN A 13 -18.72 -6.03 6.68
N LYS A 14 -18.21 -4.87 6.24
CA LYS A 14 -18.03 -4.58 4.81
C LYS A 14 -16.69 -5.12 4.28
N TYR A 15 -15.64 -5.09 5.10
CA TYR A 15 -14.28 -5.44 4.71
C TYR A 15 -13.58 -6.35 5.74
N PRO A 16 -14.06 -7.59 5.94
CA PRO A 16 -13.52 -8.48 6.97
C PRO A 16 -12.03 -8.83 6.75
N SER A 17 -11.62 -9.02 5.49
CA SER A 17 -10.21 -9.33 5.15
C SER A 17 -9.26 -8.17 5.47
N ILE A 18 -9.72 -6.92 5.31
CA ILE A 18 -8.93 -5.74 5.66
C ILE A 18 -8.71 -5.73 7.17
N ILE A 19 -9.78 -5.85 7.96
CA ILE A 19 -9.68 -5.87 9.43
C ILE A 19 -8.71 -6.97 9.91
N LYS A 20 -8.80 -8.18 9.36
CA LYS A 20 -7.88 -9.28 9.69
C LYS A 20 -6.42 -8.92 9.41
N SER A 21 -6.12 -8.33 8.26
CA SER A 21 -4.78 -7.88 7.91
C SER A 21 -4.27 -6.77 8.84
N TRP A 22 -5.14 -5.84 9.23
CA TRP A 22 -4.80 -4.77 10.17
C TRP A 22 -4.43 -5.31 11.54
N TYR A 23 -5.18 -6.28 12.09
CA TYR A 23 -4.82 -6.92 13.36
C TYR A 23 -3.51 -7.71 13.27
N ALA A 24 -3.28 -8.43 12.17
CA ALA A 24 -2.06 -9.22 11.97
C ALA A 24 -0.80 -8.35 11.85
N ASN A 25 -0.89 -7.21 11.16
CA ASN A 25 0.26 -6.34 10.89
C ASN A 25 0.31 -5.09 11.79
N PHE A 26 -0.54 -5.03 12.83
CA PHE A 26 -0.70 -3.82 13.64
C PHE A 26 0.60 -3.35 14.29
N ALA A 27 1.44 -4.29 14.73
CA ALA A 27 2.74 -4.00 15.33
C ALA A 27 3.67 -3.25 14.36
N GLU A 28 3.67 -3.63 13.09
CA GLU A 28 4.50 -3.01 12.05
C GLU A 28 3.93 -1.65 11.60
N LEU A 29 2.61 -1.53 11.53
CA LEU A 29 1.94 -0.28 11.15
C LEU A 29 2.12 0.81 12.24
N THR A 30 2.16 0.41 13.51
CA THR A 30 2.29 1.36 14.63
C THR A 30 3.72 1.86 14.85
N THR A 31 4.73 1.16 14.33
CA THR A 31 6.14 1.61 14.39
C THR A 31 6.33 3.00 13.76
N PHE A 32 5.51 3.34 12.77
CA PHE A 32 5.55 4.62 12.12
C PHE A 32 5.23 5.81 13.06
N PHE A 33 4.42 5.63 14.10
CA PHE A 33 4.11 6.71 15.05
C PHE A 33 5.32 7.16 15.87
N LYS A 34 6.37 6.33 15.95
CA LYS A 34 7.61 6.65 16.68
C LYS A 34 8.49 7.70 15.98
N TYR A 35 8.28 7.93 14.68
CA TYR A 35 9.05 8.93 13.95
C TYR A 35 8.62 10.37 14.29
N PRO A 36 9.54 11.35 14.22
CA PRO A 36 9.24 12.77 14.41
C PRO A 36 8.24 13.29 13.37
N TYR A 37 7.56 14.38 13.72
CA TYR A 37 6.45 14.95 12.93
C TYR A 37 6.82 15.24 11.48
N GLU A 38 8.02 15.77 11.23
CA GLU A 38 8.54 16.09 9.91
C GLU A 38 8.59 14.86 8.99
N LEU A 39 9.12 13.74 9.49
CA LEU A 39 9.15 12.47 8.74
C LEU A 39 7.76 11.87 8.57
N ARG A 40 6.86 12.10 9.53
CA ARG A 40 5.48 11.62 9.42
C ARG A 40 4.74 12.28 8.26
N GLN A 41 4.94 13.59 8.04
CA GLN A 41 4.32 14.29 6.91
C GLN A 41 4.74 13.69 5.57
N THR A 42 6.02 13.37 5.41
CA THR A 42 6.55 12.74 4.19
C THR A 42 6.01 11.33 3.98
N ILE A 43 5.83 10.54 5.04
CA ILE A 43 5.34 9.16 4.94
C ILE A 43 3.83 9.10 4.71
N TYR A 44 3.06 10.04 5.28
CA TYR A 44 1.62 10.17 5.00
C TYR A 44 1.33 10.58 3.56
N THR A 45 2.28 11.22 2.86
CA THR A 45 2.10 11.59 1.47
C THR A 45 2.39 10.41 0.54
N THR A 46 1.36 9.93 -0.15
CA THR A 46 1.51 8.90 -1.19
C THR A 46 2.10 9.44 -2.48
N ASN A 47 2.22 10.77 -2.63
CA ASN A 47 2.72 11.47 -3.83
C ASN A 47 4.03 10.89 -4.37
N SER A 48 5.00 10.60 -3.50
CA SER A 48 6.31 10.07 -3.92
C SER A 48 6.17 8.68 -4.53
N ILE A 49 5.45 7.76 -3.88
CA ILE A 49 5.25 6.40 -4.37
C ILE A 49 4.33 6.41 -5.62
N GLU A 50 3.29 7.25 -5.63
CA GLU A 50 2.38 7.40 -6.76
C GLU A 50 3.07 7.97 -7.99
N SER A 51 3.96 8.97 -7.83
CA SER A 51 4.73 9.54 -8.93
C SER A 51 5.66 8.49 -9.56
N VAL A 52 6.31 7.66 -8.74
CA VAL A 52 7.12 6.52 -9.19
C VAL A 52 6.25 5.48 -9.90
N ASN A 53 5.12 5.09 -9.31
CA ASN A 53 4.19 4.15 -9.93
C ASN A 53 3.63 4.68 -11.26
N LYS A 54 3.37 5.98 -11.34
CA LYS A 54 2.94 6.67 -12.57
C LYS A 54 4.04 6.61 -13.64
N LEU A 55 5.29 6.84 -13.26
CA LEU A 55 6.44 6.73 -14.16
C LEU A 55 6.63 5.29 -14.65
N ILE A 56 6.57 4.31 -13.75
CA ILE A 56 6.65 2.88 -14.10
C ILE A 56 5.53 2.52 -15.07
N ARG A 57 4.27 2.84 -14.75
CA ARG A 57 3.13 2.57 -15.64
C ARG A 57 3.30 3.25 -17.00
N LYS A 58 3.81 4.48 -17.05
CA LYS A 58 4.08 5.19 -18.31
C LYS A 58 5.15 4.46 -19.14
N ASN A 59 6.26 4.09 -18.51
CA ASN A 59 7.41 3.50 -19.20
C ASN A 59 7.18 2.03 -19.59
N THR A 60 6.35 1.30 -18.84
CA THR A 60 6.01 -0.10 -19.13
C THR A 60 4.88 -0.22 -20.14
N LYS A 61 3.99 0.79 -20.28
CA LYS A 61 2.95 0.81 -21.34
C LYS A 61 3.55 0.75 -22.74
N THR A 62 4.70 1.37 -22.96
CA THR A 62 5.41 1.35 -24.27
C THR A 62 6.14 0.03 -24.53
N LYS A 63 6.35 -0.81 -23.51
CA LYS A 63 7.08 -2.10 -23.60
C LYS A 63 6.15 -3.32 -23.63
N ALA A 64 4.90 -3.18 -24.08
CA ALA A 64 3.97 -4.30 -24.23
C ALA A 64 4.54 -5.46 -25.09
N GLU A 65 5.51 -5.16 -25.97
CA GLU A 65 6.27 -6.12 -26.77
C GLU A 65 7.16 -7.06 -25.93
N PHE A 66 7.60 -6.65 -24.74
CA PHE A 66 8.43 -7.50 -23.86
C PHE A 66 7.65 -8.70 -23.32
N LYS A 67 6.31 -8.61 -23.25
CA LYS A 67 5.43 -9.72 -22.88
C LYS A 67 5.28 -10.74 -24.02
N VAL A 68 5.43 -10.30 -25.27
CA VAL A 68 5.36 -11.18 -26.45
C VAL A 68 6.65 -12.01 -26.54
N TRP A 69 7.83 -11.40 -26.37
CA TRP A 69 9.11 -12.10 -26.45
C TRP A 69 9.26 -13.27 -25.46
N ILE A 70 8.83 -13.09 -24.20
CA ILE A 70 8.87 -14.17 -23.19
C ILE A 70 7.85 -15.28 -23.43
N THR A 71 6.81 -15.03 -24.25
CA THR A 71 5.79 -16.02 -24.59
C THR A 71 6.17 -16.81 -25.86
N PHE A 72 7.00 -16.24 -26.73
CA PHE A 72 7.55 -16.87 -27.94
C PHE A 72 8.83 -17.70 -27.69
N GLN A 73 9.32 -17.75 -26.45
CA GLN A 73 10.52 -18.51 -26.04
C GLN A 73 10.19 -19.68 -25.09
N LYS A 74 8.91 -20.02 -24.94
CA LYS A 74 8.41 -21.25 -24.28
C LYS A 74 7.73 -22.12 -25.31
#